data_AF-A0A6N7VUC3-F1
#
_entry.id   AF-A0A6N7VUC3-F1
#
_cell.length_a   1.000
_cell.length_b   1.000
_cell.length_c   1.000
_cell.angle_alpha   90.00
_cell.angle_beta   90.00
_cell.angle_gamma   90.00
#
_symmetry.space_group_name_H-M   'P 1'
#
loop_
_entity.id
_entity.type
_entity.pdbx_description
1 polymer ?
#
loop_
_entity_poly.entity_id
_entity_poly.type
_entity_poly.pdbx_seq_one_letter_code
_entity_poly.pdbx_strand_id
1 'polypeptide(L)'
;MDFIWPIFTALFVIFMLNFILDRRKVNLYLSLFMAVLSLGYGFVFGLNFKEIYFFSFLLSIGLIIISLRKEIESFTVIAIALMLVMLAILFKYPLL
;
A
#
# COMPACT_ATOMS: atom_id res chain seq x y z
N MET A 1 4.16 17.10 6.64
CA MET A 1 3.14 16.19 7.22
C MET A 1 2.76 15.15 6.16
N ASP A 2 3.74 14.70 5.36
CA ASP A 2 3.49 14.32 3.94
C ASP A 2 3.70 12.81 3.70
N PHE A 3 3.62 12.03 4.77
CA PHE A 3 3.76 10.56 4.73
C PHE A 3 2.59 9.84 5.40
N ILE A 4 1.62 10.59 5.91
CA ILE A 4 0.52 10.04 6.70
C ILE A 4 -0.46 9.28 5.80
N TRP A 5 -0.86 9.91 4.69
CA TRP A 5 -1.74 9.28 3.70
C TRP A 5 -1.22 7.94 3.18
N PRO A 6 0.00 7.85 2.62
CA PRO A 6 0.49 6.60 2.04
C PRO A 6 0.57 5.45 3.06
N ILE A 7 0.85 5.75 4.33
CA ILE A 7 0.86 4.73 5.38
C ILE A 7 -0.55 4.17 5.62
N PHE A 8 -1.54 5.05 5.82
CA PHE A 8 -2.91 4.60 6.06
C PHE A 8 -3.50 3.87 4.87
N THR A 9 -3.24 4.33 3.65
CA THR A 9 -3.71 3.66 2.42
C THR A 9 -3.04 2.30 2.25
N ALA A 10 -1.73 2.17 2.49
CA ALA A 10 -1.05 0.89 2.41
C ALA A 10 -1.59 -0.11 3.44
N LEU A 11 -1.79 0.33 4.69
CA LEU A 11 -2.38 -0.50 5.74
C LEU A 11 -3.82 -0.92 5.39
N PHE A 12 -4.63 -0.01 4.86
CA PHE A 12 -5.97 -0.32 4.36
C PHE A 12 -5.95 -1.49 3.39
N VAL A 13 -5.11 -1.41 2.35
CA VAL A 13 -5.00 -2.45 1.32
C VAL A 13 -4.46 -3.76 1.90
N ILE A 14 -3.44 -3.72 2.74
CA ILE A 14 -2.86 -4.91 3.39
C ILE A 14 -3.90 -5.61 4.27
N PHE A 15 -4.65 -4.86 5.09
CA PHE A 15 -5.71 -5.44 5.92
C PHE A 15 -6.87 -5.97 5.06
N MET A 16 -7.22 -5.30 3.97
CA MET A 16 -8.23 -5.76 3.03
C MET A 16 -7.83 -7.10 2.39
N LEU A 17 -6.58 -7.22 1.91
CA LEU A 17 -6.04 -8.46 1.37
C LEU A 17 -6.05 -9.57 2.43
N ASN A 18 -5.56 -9.29 3.65
CA ASN A 18 -5.61 -10.25 4.75
C ASN A 18 -7.04 -10.63 5.14
N PHE A 19 -8.03 -9.75 4.98
CA PHE A 19 -9.43 -10.11 5.15
C PHE A 19 -9.92 -11.05 4.05
N ILE A 20 -9.57 -10.79 2.80
CA ILE A 20 -9.95 -11.66 1.67
C ILE A 20 -9.36 -13.06 1.84
N LEU A 21 -8.11 -13.15 2.28
CA LEU A 21 -7.42 -14.42 2.50
C LEU A 21 -7.91 -15.18 3.74
N ASP A 22 -7.95 -14.52 4.90
CA ASP A 22 -8.22 -15.20 6.18
C ASP A 22 -9.69 -15.16 6.60
N ARG A 23 -10.53 -14.36 5.91
CA ARG A 23 -11.95 -14.09 6.23
C ARG A 23 -12.23 -13.65 7.67
N ARG A 24 -11.20 -13.19 8.40
CA ARG A 24 -11.34 -12.72 9.79
C ARG A 24 -11.94 -11.33 9.84
N LYS A 25 -13.11 -11.20 10.47
CA LYS A 25 -13.82 -9.91 10.62
C LYS A 25 -12.97 -8.79 11.23
N VAL A 26 -11.99 -9.11 12.09
CA VAL A 26 -11.04 -8.13 12.66
C VAL A 26 -10.28 -7.37 11.58
N ASN A 27 -9.83 -8.07 10.53
CA ASN A 27 -9.11 -7.45 9.41
C ASN A 27 -10.02 -6.51 8.61
N LEU A 28 -11.33 -6.82 8.51
CA LEU A 28 -12.31 -5.94 7.87
C LEU A 28 -12.52 -4.65 8.67
N TYR A 29 -12.67 -4.74 9.99
CA TYR A 29 -12.82 -3.54 10.83
C TYR A 29 -11.57 -2.65 10.78
N LEU A 30 -10.37 -3.24 10.86
CA LEU A 30 -9.10 -2.51 10.71
C LEU A 30 -8.97 -1.86 9.33
N SER A 31 -9.31 -2.59 8.27
CA SER A 31 -9.31 -2.08 6.90
C SER A 31 -10.24 -0.86 6.79
N LEU A 32 -11.50 -0.97 7.20
CA LEU A 32 -12.45 0.13 7.15
C LEU A 32 -11.97 1.36 7.95
N PHE A 33 -11.40 1.16 9.14
CA PHE A 33 -10.86 2.25 9.94
C PHE A 33 -9.73 3.00 9.21
N MET A 34 -8.79 2.27 8.62
CA MET A 34 -7.69 2.85 7.84
C MET A 34 -8.18 3.55 6.57
N ALA A 35 -9.24 3.03 5.94
CA ALA A 35 -9.86 3.66 4.77
C ALA A 35 -10.44 5.05 5.11
N VAL A 36 -11.14 5.17 6.24
CA VAL A 36 -11.71 6.44 6.69
C VAL A 36 -10.62 7.47 6.97
N LEU A 37 -9.54 7.06 7.64
CA LEU A 37 -8.39 7.94 7.90
C LEU A 37 -7.70 8.40 6.60
N SER A 38 -7.54 7.48 5.65
CA SER A 38 -6.95 7.80 4.34
C SER A 38 -7.82 8.75 3.52
N LEU A 39 -9.13 8.53 3.46
CA LEU A 39 -10.06 9.41 2.74
C LEU A 39 -10.13 10.80 3.38
N GLY A 40 -10.19 10.87 4.71
CA GLY A 40 -10.18 12.12 5.44
C GLY A 40 -8.94 12.98 5.14
N TYR A 41 -7.77 12.35 5.03
CA TYR A 41 -6.55 13.07 4.66
C TYR A 41 -6.55 13.47 3.18
N GLY A 42 -6.87 12.54 2.27
CA GLY A 42 -6.82 12.79 0.83
C GLY A 42 -7.75 13.92 0.37
N PHE A 43 -8.87 14.11 1.06
CA PHE A 43 -9.81 15.20 0.80
C PHE A 43 -9.30 16.57 1.23
N VAL A 44 -8.45 16.65 2.27
CA VAL A 44 -8.01 17.91 2.89
C VAL A 44 -6.72 18.43 2.27
N PHE A 45 -5.78 17.55 1.93
CA PHE A 45 -4.41 17.94 1.59
C PHE A 45 -4.03 17.73 0.12
N GLY A 46 -4.85 17.02 -0.65
CA GLY A 46 -4.49 16.58 -2.00
C GLY A 46 -3.39 15.50 -1.97
N LEU A 47 -3.05 14.96 -3.14
CA LEU A 47 -2.05 13.89 -3.27
C LEU A 47 -0.88 14.33 -4.13
N ASN A 48 0.31 14.21 -3.58
CA ASN A 48 1.54 14.52 -4.30
C ASN A 48 2.21 13.27 -4.86
N PHE A 49 3.01 13.46 -5.91
CA PHE A 49 3.74 12.36 -6.55
C PHE A 49 4.64 11.58 -5.56
N LYS A 50 5.30 12.28 -4.63
CA LYS A 50 6.13 11.67 -3.58
C LYS A 50 5.31 10.74 -2.67
N GLU A 51 4.05 11.10 -2.36
CA GLU A 51 3.14 10.29 -1.54
C GLU A 51 2.67 9.05 -2.28
N ILE A 52 2.30 9.18 -3.56
CA ILE A 52 1.89 8.05 -4.40
C ILE A 52 3.06 7.06 -4.55
N TYR A 53 4.27 7.57 -4.79
CA TYR A 53 5.47 6.75 -4.86
C TYR A 53 5.70 6.01 -3.53
N PHE A 54 5.65 6.72 -2.40
CA PHE A 54 5.86 6.11 -1.10
C PHE A 54 4.77 5.08 -0.74
N PHE A 55 3.52 5.32 -1.13
CA PHE A 55 2.44 4.34 -1.04
C PHE A 55 2.77 3.06 -1.81
N SER A 56 3.17 3.17 -3.08
CA SER A 56 3.54 2.01 -3.90
C SER A 56 4.71 1.23 -3.29
N PHE A 57 5.67 1.93 -2.68
CA PHE A 57 6.79 1.31 -1.99
C PHE A 57 6.33 0.46 -0.80
N LEU A 58 5.53 1.06 0.08
CA LEU A 58 4.98 0.38 1.26
C LEU A 58 4.08 -0.79 0.88
N LEU A 59 3.27 -0.62 -0.17
CA LEU A 59 2.40 -1.67 -0.68
C LEU A 59 3.21 -2.86 -1.19
N SER A 60 4.30 -2.63 -1.92
CA SER A 60 5.20 -3.69 -2.40
C SER A 60 5.77 -4.51 -1.23
N ILE A 61 6.27 -3.84 -0.19
CA ILE A 61 6.79 -4.51 1.01
C ILE A 61 5.67 -5.30 1.70
N GLY A 62 4.48 -4.72 1.84
CA GLY A 62 3.32 -5.38 2.42
C GLY A 62 2.92 -6.66 1.67
N LEU A 63 2.94 -6.61 0.33
CA LEU A 63 2.67 -7.77 -0.52
C LEU A 63 3.72 -8.88 -0.33
N ILE A 64 5.01 -8.53 -0.22
CA ILE A 64 6.07 -9.50 0.08
C ILE A 64 5.85 -10.13 1.45
N ILE A 65 5.51 -9.34 2.48
CA ILE A 65 5.24 -9.86 3.82
C ILE A 65 4.06 -10.85 3.80
N ILE A 66 2.98 -10.51 3.10
CA ILE A 66 1.84 -11.41 2.92
C ILE A 66 2.26 -12.68 2.17
N SER A 67 3.02 -12.52 1.08
CA SER A 67 3.53 -13.64 0.28
C SER A 67 4.34 -14.61 1.13
N LEU A 68 5.30 -14.10 1.91
CA LEU A 68 6.14 -14.91 2.79
C LEU A 68 5.33 -15.59 3.89
N ARG A 69 4.33 -14.90 4.46
CA ARG A 69 3.48 -15.44 5.52
C ARG A 69 2.51 -16.52 5.02
N LYS A 70 2.01 -16.37 3.79
CA LYS A 70 0.94 -17.21 3.22
C LYS A 70 1.42 -18.18 2.14
N GLU A 71 2.71 -18.11 1.78
CA GLU A 71 3.35 -18.91 0.73
C GLU A 71 2.65 -18.75 -0.63
N ILE A 72 2.22 -17.53 -0.96
CA ILE A 72 1.50 -17.23 -2.22
C ILE A 72 2.43 -16.49 -3.17
N GLU A 73 3.06 -17.25 -4.06
CA GLU A 73 4.06 -16.75 -5.02
C GLU A 73 3.54 -15.62 -5.92
N SER A 74 2.24 -15.62 -6.25
CA SER A 74 1.62 -14.56 -7.06
C SER A 74 1.79 -13.17 -6.45
N PHE A 75 1.76 -13.04 -5.12
CA PHE A 75 1.99 -11.74 -4.47
C PHE A 75 3.45 -11.28 -4.57
N THR A 76 4.41 -12.20 -4.59
CA THR A 76 5.82 -11.88 -4.85
C THR A 76 6.00 -11.31 -6.25
N VAL A 77 5.38 -11.94 -7.25
CA VAL A 77 5.47 -11.48 -8.65
C VAL A 77 4.88 -10.08 -8.79
N ILE A 78 3.71 -9.82 -8.17
CA ILE A 78 3.08 -8.50 -8.19
C ILE A 78 3.97 -7.45 -7.51
N ALA A 79 4.56 -7.78 -6.35
CA ALA A 79 5.45 -6.86 -5.63
C ALA A 79 6.71 -6.52 -6.45
N ILE A 80 7.32 -7.52 -7.10
CA ILE A 80 8.47 -7.31 -7.98
C ILE A 80 8.09 -6.43 -9.18
N ALA A 81 6.97 -6.72 -9.84
CA ALA A 81 6.49 -5.90 -10.94
C ALA A 81 6.27 -4.45 -10.51
N LEU A 82 5.67 -4.23 -9.34
CA LEU A 82 5.45 -2.91 -8.78
C LEU A 82 6.78 -2.18 -8.50
N MET A 83 7.79 -2.86 -7.95
CA MET A 83 9.12 -2.29 -7.73
C MET A 83 9.81 -1.88 -9.03
N LEU A 84 9.67 -2.66 -10.11
CA LEU A 84 10.23 -2.32 -11.41
C LEU A 84 9.56 -1.07 -12.01
N VAL A 85 8.22 -0.98 -11.88
CA VAL A 85 7.48 0.21 -12.31
C VAL A 85 7.96 1.44 -11.53
N MET A 86 8.10 1.31 -10.21
CA MET A 86 8.62 2.39 -9.38
C MET A 86 10.03 2.82 -9.79
N LEU A 87 10.91 1.87 -10.05
CA LEU A 87 12.27 2.16 -10.51
C LEU A 87 12.26 2.93 -11.84
N ALA A 88 11.43 2.51 -12.80
CA ALA A 88 11.28 3.21 -14.08
C ALA A 88 10.76 4.65 -13.90
N ILE A 89 9.81 4.83 -12.98
CA ILE A 89 9.26 6.15 -12.64
C ILE A 89 10.34 7.04 -12.01
N LEU A 90 11.16 6.51 -11.11
CA LEU A 90 12.23 7.24 -10.44
C LEU A 90 13.30 7.77 -11.42
N PHE A 91 13.63 6.99 -12.44
CA PHE A 91 14.56 7.42 -13.49
C PHE A 91 14.02 8.58 -14.33
N LYS A 92 12.70 8.67 -14.50
CA LYS A 92 12.05 9.73 -15.29
C LYS A 92 11.75 10.97 -14.47
N TYR A 93 11.46 10.81 -13.18
CA TYR A 93 11.08 11.88 -12.26
C TYR A 93 11.89 11.77 -10.98
N PRO A 94 13.08 12.40 -10.90
CA PRO A 94 13.90 12.34 -9.70
C PRO A 94 13.14 12.93 -8.51
N LEU A 95 13.14 12.21 -7.38
CA LEU A 95 12.39 12.56 -6.15
C LEU A 95 12.99 13.74 -5.36
N LEU A 96 14.00 14.42 -5.92
CA LEU A 96 14.68 15.57 -5.32
C LEU A 96 13.85 16.85 -5.59
#